data_AF-A0A913YPP5-F1
#
_entry.id   AF-A0A913YPP5-F1
#
_cell.length_a   1.000
_cell.length_b   1.000
_cell.length_c   1.000
_cell.angle_alpha   90.00
_cell.angle_beta   90.00
_cell.angle_gamma   90.00
#
_symmetry.space_group_name_H-M   'P 1'
#
loop_
_entity.id
_entity.type
_entity.pdbx_description
1 polymer ?
#
loop_
_entity_poly.entity_id
_entity_poly.type
_entity_poly.pdbx_seq_one_letter_code
_entity_poly.pdbx_strand_id
1 'polypeptide(L)'
;MRLINPLLAVSSYVTWMTQTLFWSLVQFNVFSFFSRKSQVFAADASTDKNYCTASINYYKANVMNNPYTKKSVCKDDCLGDFYVAPVFKSNLRLVIQKKCGCEAKKQTEWNKKLEVESSFITPTSHYRKLPQLKCYAYSDEESKECGSGCSLSPIKLLIIGLTLVYSLLAH
;
A
#
# COMPACT_ATOMS: atom_id res chain seq x y z
N MET A 1 39.33 18.52 -52.41
CA MET A 1 39.40 18.48 -50.93
C MET A 1 38.09 18.95 -50.25
N ARG A 2 36.90 18.50 -50.72
CA ARG A 2 35.59 18.91 -50.14
C ARG A 2 34.68 17.74 -49.72
N LEU A 3 35.04 16.49 -50.05
CA LEU A 3 34.26 15.27 -49.74
C LEU A 3 34.69 14.54 -48.47
N ILE A 4 35.78 14.97 -47.82
CA ILE A 4 36.30 14.32 -46.60
C ILE A 4 35.48 14.71 -45.37
N ASN A 5 34.94 15.93 -45.33
CA ASN A 5 34.13 16.44 -44.22
C ASN A 5 32.83 15.65 -43.95
N PRO A 6 31.99 15.30 -44.94
CA PRO A 6 30.76 14.57 -44.67
C PRO A 6 31.01 13.12 -44.22
N LEU A 7 32.05 12.45 -44.75
CA LEU A 7 32.39 11.09 -44.33
C LEU A 7 32.94 11.05 -42.90
N LEU A 8 33.77 12.03 -42.53
CA LEU A 8 34.25 12.18 -41.16
C LEU A 8 33.12 12.55 -40.18
N ALA A 9 32.14 13.35 -40.62
CA ALA A 9 30.97 13.71 -39.82
C ALA A 9 30.02 12.53 -39.61
N VAL A 10 29.82 11.69 -40.63
CA VAL A 10 29.04 10.46 -40.48
C VAL A 10 29.77 9.45 -39.60
N SER A 11 31.09 9.28 -39.77
CA SER A 11 31.86 8.37 -38.92
C SER A 11 31.86 8.83 -37.46
N SER A 12 32.00 10.14 -37.20
CA SER A 12 31.97 10.67 -35.82
C SER A 12 30.58 10.57 -35.18
N TYR A 13 29.51 10.70 -35.97
CA TYR A 13 28.15 10.47 -35.50
C TYR A 13 27.92 8.99 -35.15
N VAL A 14 28.39 8.07 -35.99
CA VAL A 14 28.28 6.63 -35.73
C VAL A 14 29.09 6.23 -34.50
N THR A 15 30.31 6.75 -34.32
CA THR A 15 31.11 6.47 -33.12
C THR A 15 30.48 7.07 -31.86
N TRP A 16 29.92 8.28 -31.94
CA TRP A 16 29.19 8.88 -30.83
C TRP A 16 27.95 8.07 -30.44
N MET A 17 27.18 7.60 -31.42
CA MET A 17 26.01 6.74 -31.20
C MET A 17 26.38 5.42 -30.56
N THR A 18 27.41 4.73 -31.07
CA THR A 18 27.85 3.43 -30.50
C THR A 18 28.41 3.58 -29.09
N GLN A 19 29.16 4.66 -28.84
CA GLN A 19 29.68 4.95 -27.51
C GLN A 19 28.55 5.26 -26.52
N THR A 20 27.56 6.06 -26.93
CA THR A 20 26.39 6.37 -26.10
C THR A 20 25.57 5.12 -25.81
N LEU A 21 25.35 4.26 -26.82
CA LEU A 21 24.62 3.01 -26.67
C LEU A 21 25.36 2.06 -25.72
N PHE A 22 26.69 1.91 -25.88
CA PHE A 22 27.52 1.11 -24.99
C PHE A 22 27.41 1.59 -23.53
N TRP A 23 27.57 2.90 -23.27
CA TRP A 23 27.46 3.44 -21.92
C TRP A 23 26.05 3.29 -21.34
N SER A 24 25.00 3.44 -22.15
CA SER A 24 23.63 3.21 -21.70
C SER A 24 23.38 1.76 -21.30
N LEU A 25 23.95 0.80 -22.05
CA LEU A 25 23.87 -0.64 -21.76
C LEU A 25 24.66 -1.00 -20.51
N VAL A 26 25.84 -0.40 -20.30
CA VAL A 26 26.62 -0.55 -19.07
C VAL A 26 25.86 0.00 -17.88
N GLN A 27 25.30 1.22 -17.98
CA GLN A 27 24.48 1.81 -16.92
C GLN A 27 23.25 0.96 -16.60
N PHE A 28 22.55 0.45 -17.61
CA PHE A 28 21.39 -0.42 -17.42
C PHE A 28 21.77 -1.74 -16.72
N ASN A 29 22.88 -2.37 -17.09
CA ASN A 29 23.34 -3.60 -16.46
C ASN A 29 23.81 -3.38 -15.02
N VAL A 30 24.55 -2.30 -14.76
CA VAL A 30 25.00 -1.92 -13.41
C VAL A 30 23.79 -1.59 -12.53
N PHE A 31 22.87 -0.77 -13.02
CA PHE A 31 21.63 -0.44 -12.32
C PHE A 31 20.78 -1.69 -12.05
N SER A 32 20.65 -2.59 -13.04
CA SER A 32 19.94 -3.87 -12.87
C SER A 32 20.62 -4.79 -11.86
N PHE A 33 21.96 -4.84 -11.84
CA PHE A 33 22.73 -5.63 -10.89
C PHE A 33 22.55 -5.11 -9.45
N PHE A 34 22.61 -3.79 -9.23
CA PHE A 34 22.37 -3.20 -7.92
C PHE A 34 20.88 -3.21 -7.53
N SER A 35 19.97 -3.16 -8.50
CA SER A 35 18.52 -3.22 -8.29
C SER A 35 17.98 -4.64 -8.10
N ARG A 36 18.77 -5.70 -8.34
CA ARG A 36 18.39 -7.08 -7.98
C ARG A 36 18.12 -7.26 -6.48
N LYS A 37 18.59 -6.34 -5.62
CA LYS A 37 18.25 -6.31 -4.18
C LYS A 37 17.06 -5.41 -3.82
N SER A 38 16.52 -4.62 -4.74
CA SER A 38 15.29 -3.83 -4.52
C SER A 38 14.03 -4.54 -4.98
N GLN A 39 14.15 -5.68 -5.67
CA GLN A 39 13.15 -6.73 -5.56
C GLN A 39 13.26 -7.30 -4.16
N VAL A 40 12.64 -6.58 -3.21
CA VAL A 40 12.15 -7.14 -1.97
C VAL A 40 11.52 -8.46 -2.38
N PHE A 41 12.12 -9.56 -1.93
CA PHE A 41 11.42 -10.82 -1.83
C PHE A 41 10.14 -10.48 -1.08
N ALA A 42 9.04 -10.28 -1.81
CA ALA A 42 7.72 -10.50 -1.28
C ALA A 42 7.79 -11.97 -0.90
N ALA A 43 8.12 -12.20 0.37
CA ALA A 43 8.13 -13.54 0.92
C ALA A 43 6.80 -14.14 0.51
N ASP A 44 6.86 -15.20 -0.28
CA ASP A 44 5.78 -16.16 -0.48
C ASP A 44 5.47 -16.76 0.90
N ALA A 45 4.85 -15.95 1.74
CA ALA A 45 4.12 -16.36 2.91
C ALA A 45 2.66 -16.16 2.53
N SER A 46 2.17 -17.07 1.69
CA SER A 46 0.77 -17.43 1.62
C SER A 46 0.33 -17.98 2.98
N THR A 47 0.27 -17.12 3.99
CA THR A 47 -0.74 -17.28 5.02
C THR A 47 -1.91 -16.47 4.52
N ASP A 48 -2.95 -17.16 4.05
CA ASP A 48 -4.29 -16.62 3.78
C ASP A 48 -4.85 -16.01 5.07
N LYS A 49 -4.31 -14.86 5.45
CA LYS A 49 -4.84 -14.02 6.51
C LYS A 49 -5.69 -12.99 5.81
N ASN A 50 -6.99 -13.26 5.77
CA ASN A 50 -7.97 -12.25 5.41
C ASN A 50 -7.82 -11.09 6.40
N TYR A 51 -7.49 -9.91 5.89
CA TYR A 51 -7.43 -8.70 6.70
C TYR A 51 -8.85 -8.32 7.11
N CYS A 52 -9.17 -8.45 8.38
CA CYS A 52 -10.47 -8.07 8.94
C CYS A 52 -10.34 -6.89 9.92
N THR A 53 -11.42 -6.13 10.04
CA THR A 53 -11.55 -5.11 11.09
C THR A 53 -12.07 -5.78 12.35
N ALA A 54 -11.34 -5.67 13.46
CA ALA A 54 -11.75 -6.20 14.75
C ALA A 54 -12.11 -5.06 15.69
N SER A 55 -13.24 -5.16 16.38
CA SER A 55 -13.53 -4.27 17.51
C SER A 55 -12.77 -4.76 18.74
N ILE A 56 -12.03 -3.84 19.36
CA ILE A 56 -11.27 -4.09 20.58
C ILE A 56 -11.92 -3.28 21.69
N ASN A 57 -12.54 -3.98 22.64
CA ASN A 57 -13.14 -3.35 23.81
C ASN A 57 -12.06 -3.10 24.87
N TYR A 58 -11.84 -1.83 25.21
CA TYR A 58 -10.96 -1.45 26.32
C TYR A 58 -11.78 -1.12 27.56
N TYR A 59 -11.39 -1.69 28.70
CA TYR A 59 -12.01 -1.40 29.99
C TYR A 59 -11.07 -0.52 30.81
N LYS A 60 -11.56 0.63 31.24
CA LYS A 60 -10.88 1.53 32.18
C LYS A 60 -11.69 1.63 33.45
N ALA A 61 -11.06 1.35 34.59
CA ALA A 61 -11.70 1.56 35.88
C ALA A 61 -12.01 3.05 36.07
N ASN A 62 -13.25 3.36 36.44
CA ASN A 62 -13.62 4.73 36.84
C ASN A 62 -12.87 5.08 38.13
N VAL A 63 -12.40 6.32 38.28
CA VAL A 63 -11.56 6.82 39.39
C VAL A 63 -12.42 7.11 40.62
N MET A 64 -13.19 6.12 41.08
CA MET A 64 -13.79 6.20 42.41
C MET A 64 -12.71 5.81 43.42
N ASN A 65 -12.16 6.83 44.09
CA ASN A 65 -11.17 6.67 45.17
C ASN A 65 -11.80 6.18 46.47
N ASN A 66 -13.12 6.32 46.60
CA ASN A 66 -13.82 5.88 47.79
C ASN A 66 -14.33 4.44 47.60
N PRO A 67 -14.26 3.61 48.65
CA PRO A 67 -14.93 2.33 48.64
C PRO A 67 -16.44 2.51 48.48
N TYR A 68 -17.07 1.58 47.80
CA TYR A 68 -18.52 1.61 47.58
C TYR A 68 -19.10 0.20 47.61
N THR A 69 -20.36 0.13 48.02
CA THR A 69 -21.16 -1.09 47.97
C THR A 69 -22.16 -0.96 46.83
N LYS A 70 -22.28 -1.99 46.00
CA LYS A 70 -23.31 -2.10 44.97
C LYS A 70 -24.08 -3.39 45.15
N LYS A 71 -25.37 -3.35 44.83
CA LYS A 71 -26.22 -4.53 44.81
C LYS A 71 -26.10 -5.19 43.44
N SER A 72 -25.75 -6.48 43.40
CA SER A 72 -25.99 -7.29 42.21
C SER A 72 -27.34 -7.97 42.34
N VAL A 73 -28.26 -7.70 41.41
CA VAL A 73 -29.54 -8.39 41.32
C VAL A 73 -29.35 -9.60 40.42
N CYS A 74 -29.43 -10.79 40.99
CA CYS A 74 -29.60 -12.01 40.21
C CYS A 74 -31.08 -12.32 40.00
N LYS A 75 -31.40 -13.11 38.96
CA LYS A 75 -32.79 -13.45 38.61
C LYS A 75 -33.57 -14.18 39.71
N ASP A 76 -32.88 -14.86 40.62
CA ASP A 76 -33.50 -15.74 41.64
C ASP A 76 -33.36 -15.19 43.07
N ASP A 77 -33.69 -13.91 43.29
CA ASP A 77 -33.75 -13.23 44.61
C ASP A 77 -32.46 -13.21 45.45
N CYS A 78 -31.35 -13.71 44.92
CA CYS A 78 -30.07 -13.59 45.57
C CYS A 78 -29.48 -12.20 45.32
N LEU A 79 -29.83 -11.26 46.22
CA LEU A 79 -29.22 -9.94 46.33
C LEU A 79 -27.83 -10.09 46.94
N GLY A 80 -26.83 -10.28 46.08
CA GLY A 80 -25.43 -10.23 46.48
C GLY A 80 -24.95 -8.79 46.55
N ASP A 81 -24.89 -8.20 47.73
CA ASP A 81 -24.13 -6.97 47.91
C ASP A 81 -22.64 -7.29 47.65
N PHE A 82 -22.01 -6.52 46.78
CA PHE A 82 -20.57 -6.57 46.56
C PHE A 82 -19.93 -5.25 46.96
N TYR A 83 -18.86 -5.37 47.72
CA TYR A 83 -18.05 -4.26 48.20
C TYR A 83 -16.82 -4.12 47.31
N VAL A 84 -16.55 -2.89 46.86
CA VAL A 84 -15.39 -2.59 46.03
C VAL A 84 -14.54 -1.54 46.73
N ALA A 85 -13.25 -1.82 46.91
CA ALA A 85 -12.28 -0.89 47.48
C ALA A 85 -11.04 -0.78 46.59
N PRO A 86 -10.46 0.42 46.41
CA PRO A 86 -9.17 0.56 45.74
C PRO A 86 -8.04 0.02 46.62
N VAL A 87 -7.05 -0.62 46.01
CA VAL A 87 -5.82 -1.03 46.69
C VAL A 87 -4.82 0.12 46.62
N PHE A 88 -4.30 0.53 47.78
CA PHE A 88 -3.44 1.69 47.91
C PHE A 88 -2.23 1.65 46.95
N LYS A 89 -1.97 2.78 46.27
CA LYS A 89 -0.89 2.94 45.29
C LYS A 89 -0.85 1.88 44.18
N SER A 90 -2.02 1.39 43.73
CA SER A 90 -2.09 0.44 42.62
C SER A 90 -3.30 0.70 41.73
N ASN A 91 -3.30 0.07 40.55
CA ASN A 91 -4.45 0.00 39.64
C ASN A 91 -5.44 -1.14 40.03
N LEU A 92 -5.19 -1.83 41.14
CA LEU A 92 -5.99 -2.96 41.57
C LEU A 92 -7.20 -2.50 42.41
N ARG A 93 -8.28 -3.28 42.32
CA ARG A 93 -9.46 -3.13 43.16
C ARG A 93 -9.78 -4.45 43.84
N LEU A 94 -10.02 -4.39 45.15
CA LEU A 94 -10.53 -5.50 45.92
C LEU A 94 -12.04 -5.55 45.75
N VAL A 95 -12.57 -6.71 45.36
CA VAL A 95 -14.01 -6.96 45.27
C VAL A 95 -14.35 -8.10 46.21
N ILE A 96 -15.21 -7.82 47.18
CA ILE A 96 -15.73 -8.82 48.13
C ILE A 96 -17.20 -9.03 47.78
N GLN A 97 -17.55 -10.26 47.44
CA GLN A 97 -18.93 -10.65 47.15
C GLN A 97 -19.34 -11.79 48.09
N LYS A 98 -20.53 -11.69 48.68
CA LYS A 98 -21.12 -12.79 49.43
C LYS A 98 -21.43 -13.93 48.45
N LYS A 99 -21.05 -15.17 48.80
CA LYS A 99 -21.34 -16.36 47.97
C LYS A 99 -22.85 -16.42 47.69
N CYS A 100 -23.19 -16.43 46.42
CA CYS A 100 -24.54 -16.37 45.90
C CYS A 100 -24.55 -17.28 44.68
N GLY A 101 -25.50 -18.22 44.63
CA GLY A 101 -25.58 -19.27 43.61
C GLY A 101 -26.06 -18.77 42.25
N CYS A 102 -25.55 -17.65 41.77
CA CYS A 102 -25.90 -17.13 40.46
C CYS A 102 -25.09 -17.85 39.39
N GLU A 103 -25.78 -18.46 38.43
CA GLU A 103 -25.16 -18.84 37.17
C GLU A 103 -24.78 -17.56 36.41
N ALA A 104 -23.54 -17.11 36.63
CA ALA A 104 -22.95 -16.12 35.75
C ALA A 104 -22.91 -16.76 34.35
N LYS A 105 -23.64 -16.17 33.39
CA LYS A 105 -23.33 -16.44 31.98
C LYS A 105 -21.83 -16.21 31.85
N LYS A 106 -21.07 -17.26 31.49
CA LYS A 106 -19.64 -17.14 31.22
C LYS A 106 -19.50 -16.02 30.20
N GLN A 107 -19.11 -14.84 30.67
CA GLN A 107 -18.66 -13.77 29.78
C GLN A 107 -17.36 -14.30 29.20
N THR A 108 -17.53 -14.90 28.03
CA THR A 108 -16.51 -15.59 27.27
C THR A 108 -15.39 -14.61 26.99
N GLU A 109 -14.21 -14.96 27.50
CA GLU A 109 -12.89 -14.42 27.13
C GLU A 109 -12.80 -12.90 26.96
N TRP A 110 -12.26 -12.25 28.00
CA TRP A 110 -11.86 -10.84 28.06
C TRP A 110 -11.02 -10.32 26.89
N ASN A 111 -10.58 -11.19 25.97
CA ASN A 111 -9.73 -10.89 24.82
C ASN A 111 -10.24 -11.45 23.48
N LYS A 112 -11.50 -11.92 23.38
CA LYS A 112 -11.99 -12.41 22.09
C LYS A 112 -12.23 -11.20 21.18
N LYS A 113 -11.35 -11.05 20.18
CA LYS A 113 -11.56 -10.13 19.06
C LYS A 113 -12.87 -10.54 18.39
N LEU A 114 -13.92 -9.76 18.63
CA LEU A 114 -15.17 -9.95 17.92
C LEU A 114 -14.93 -9.42 16.51
N GLU A 115 -15.00 -10.33 15.55
CA GLU A 115 -15.01 -9.98 14.14
C GLU A 115 -16.27 -9.15 13.91
N VAL A 116 -16.08 -7.89 13.54
CA VAL A 116 -17.19 -7.00 13.24
C VAL A 116 -17.40 -7.08 11.75
N GLU A 117 -18.56 -7.60 11.35
CA GLU A 117 -19.06 -7.43 10.00
C GLU A 117 -19.22 -5.91 9.79
N SER A 118 -18.28 -5.32 9.03
CA SER A 118 -18.17 -3.87 8.96
C SER A 118 -19.40 -3.33 8.24
N SER A 119 -20.36 -2.82 9.00
CA SER A 119 -21.29 -1.84 8.46
C SER A 119 -20.44 -0.69 7.92
N PHE A 120 -20.61 -0.35 6.64
CA PHE A 120 -19.86 0.72 6.00
C PHE A 120 -20.24 2.05 6.69
N ILE A 121 -19.48 2.43 7.72
CA ILE A 121 -19.63 3.72 8.38
C ILE A 121 -18.95 4.73 7.47
N THR A 122 -19.72 5.67 6.94
CA THR A 122 -19.17 6.77 6.16
C THR A 122 -18.16 7.50 7.05
N PRO A 123 -16.86 7.55 6.68
CA PRO A 123 -15.87 8.16 7.55
C PRO A 123 -16.23 9.63 7.77
N THR A 124 -16.32 10.03 9.04
CA THR A 124 -16.43 11.44 9.39
C THR A 124 -15.22 12.17 8.81
N SER A 125 -15.45 13.28 8.10
CA SER A 125 -14.36 14.01 7.43
C SER A 125 -13.32 14.48 8.44
N HIS A 126 -12.16 13.83 8.45
CA HIS A 126 -11.01 14.28 9.23
C HIS A 126 -10.27 15.38 8.46
N TYR A 127 -9.64 16.31 9.19
CA TYR A 127 -8.83 17.36 8.58
C TYR A 127 -7.70 16.73 7.77
N ARG A 128 -7.65 17.03 6.47
CA ARG A 128 -6.57 16.65 5.57
C ARG A 128 -6.02 17.90 4.91
N LYS A 129 -4.70 18.11 5.02
CA LYS A 129 -4.03 19.17 4.25
C LYS A 129 -4.03 18.75 2.78
N LEU A 130 -4.72 19.53 1.95
CA LEU A 130 -4.69 19.36 0.50
C LEU A 130 -3.35 19.86 -0.06
N PRO A 131 -2.92 19.36 -1.24
CA PRO A 131 -1.77 19.91 -1.94
C PRO A 131 -1.92 21.42 -2.10
N GLN A 132 -0.89 22.19 -1.70
CA GLN A 132 -0.91 23.65 -1.78
C GLN A 132 -0.43 24.19 -3.13
N LEU A 133 0.14 23.32 -3.97
CA LEU A 133 0.52 23.65 -5.33
C LEU A 133 -0.72 23.65 -6.22
N LYS A 134 -0.74 24.50 -7.25
CA LYS A 134 -1.77 24.44 -8.30
C LYS A 134 -1.73 23.04 -8.91
N CYS A 135 -2.86 22.34 -8.87
CA CYS A 135 -3.04 21.16 -9.71
C CYS A 135 -3.05 21.64 -11.16
N TYR A 136 -1.94 21.43 -11.87
CA TYR A 136 -1.91 21.58 -13.32
C TYR A 136 -2.69 20.41 -13.89
N ALA A 137 -4.00 20.60 -14.06
CA ALA A 137 -4.81 19.69 -14.86
C ALA A 137 -4.48 19.92 -16.34
N TYR A 138 -4.61 18.85 -17.13
CA TYR A 138 -4.48 18.81 -18.58
C TYR A 138 -4.96 20.10 -19.24
N SER A 139 -4.06 20.78 -19.96
CA SER A 139 -4.40 21.94 -20.79
C SER A 139 -5.20 21.46 -22.02
N ASP A 140 -6.21 22.20 -22.46
CA ASP A 140 -6.90 21.92 -23.73
C ASP A 140 -5.97 21.98 -24.96
N GLU A 141 -4.73 22.46 -24.79
CA GLU A 141 -3.64 22.45 -25.78
C GLU A 141 -2.76 21.19 -25.74
N GLU A 142 -2.90 20.33 -24.73
CA GLU A 142 -2.27 19.01 -24.77
C GLU A 142 -3.00 18.17 -25.83
N SER A 143 -2.25 17.57 -26.75
CA SER A 143 -2.86 16.82 -27.84
C SER A 143 -3.62 15.61 -27.26
N LYS A 144 -4.92 15.48 -27.61
CA LYS A 144 -5.74 14.28 -27.36
C LYS A 144 -5.36 13.13 -28.29
N GLU A 145 -4.25 13.25 -29.00
CA GLU A 145 -3.76 12.23 -29.89
C GLU A 145 -3.16 11.11 -29.04
N CYS A 146 -3.94 10.05 -28.83
CA CYS A 146 -3.36 8.74 -28.60
C CYS A 146 -2.45 8.48 -29.80
N GLY A 147 -1.14 8.68 -29.64
CA GLY A 147 -0.18 8.59 -30.72
C GLY A 147 -0.38 7.29 -31.47
N SER A 148 -1.02 7.35 -32.64
CA SER A 148 -1.06 6.26 -33.58
C SER A 148 0.31 6.23 -34.23
N GLY A 149 1.29 5.72 -33.48
CA GLY A 149 2.55 5.32 -34.05
C GLY A 149 2.26 4.21 -35.05
N CYS A 150 2.07 4.56 -36.32
CA CYS A 150 2.23 3.60 -37.40
C CYS A 150 3.71 3.19 -37.38
N SER A 151 4.02 2.17 -36.58
CA SER A 151 5.32 1.51 -36.64
C SER A 151 5.47 0.97 -38.06
N LEU A 152 6.28 1.67 -38.86
CA LEU A 152 6.82 1.11 -40.08
C LEU A 152 7.67 -0.07 -39.63
N SER A 153 7.06 -1.25 -39.66
CA SER A 153 7.76 -2.50 -39.40
C SER A 153 9.03 -2.52 -40.25
N PRO A 154 10.20 -2.81 -39.69
CA PRO A 154 11.48 -2.82 -40.43
C PRO A 154 11.43 -3.74 -41.66
N ILE A 155 10.53 -4.73 -41.67
CA ILE A 155 10.24 -5.58 -42.83
C ILE A 155 9.70 -4.78 -44.02
N LYS A 156 8.79 -3.82 -43.79
CA LYS A 156 8.23 -2.97 -44.85
C LYS A 156 9.30 -2.06 -45.47
N LEU A 157 10.20 -1.52 -44.65
CA LEU A 157 11.35 -0.75 -45.12
C LEU A 157 12.31 -1.61 -45.95
N LEU A 158 12.55 -2.85 -45.53
CA LEU A 158 13.40 -3.79 -46.25
C LEU A 158 12.82 -4.16 -47.62
N ILE A 159 11.51 -4.38 -47.72
CA ILE A 159 10.82 -4.65 -48.99
C ILE A 159 10.90 -3.45 -49.94
N ILE A 160 10.70 -2.23 -49.44
CA ILE A 160 10.83 -1.00 -50.25
C ILE A 160 12.29 -0.84 -50.73
N GLY A 161 13.27 -1.12 -49.86
CA GLY A 161 14.69 -1.11 -50.23
C GLY A 161 15.02 -2.12 -51.33
N LEU A 162 14.56 -3.37 -51.19
CA LEU A 162 14.81 -4.43 -52.18
C LEU A 162 14.14 -4.13 -53.52
N THR A 163 12.94 -3.58 -53.52
CA THR A 163 12.23 -3.22 -54.77
C THR A 163 12.91 -2.07 -55.49
N LEU A 164 13.39 -1.05 -54.77
CA LEU A 164 14.20 0.02 -55.33
C LEU A 164 15.53 -0.50 -55.93
N VAL A 165 16.24 -1.34 -55.18
CA VAL A 165 17.50 -1.95 -55.66
C VAL A 165 17.27 -2.83 -56.88
N TYR A 166 16.20 -3.63 -56.91
CA TYR A 166 15.83 -4.44 -58.06
C TYR A 166 15.50 -3.57 -59.28
N SER A 167 14.74 -2.49 -59.11
CA SER A 167 14.40 -1.56 -60.21
C SER A 167 15.62 -0.82 -60.77
N LEU A 168 16.65 -0.59 -59.96
CA LEU A 168 17.90 0.04 -60.37
C LEU A 168 18.89 -0.95 -61.02
N LEU A 169 18.74 -2.25 -60.78
CA LEU A 169 19.58 -3.30 -61.38
C LEU A 169 18.95 -3.94 -62.63
N ALA A 170 17.63 -3.79 -62.81
CA ALA A 170 16.89 -4.28 -63.97
C ALA A 170 16.87 -3.29 -65.16
N HIS A 171 17.65 -2.20 -65.08
CA HIS A 171 17.91 -1.26 -66.17
C HIS A 171 19.40 -1.07 -66.39
#